data_AF-A0A932CN27-F1
#
_entry.id   AF-A0A932CN27-F1
#
_cell.length_a   1.000
_cell.length_b   1.000
_cell.length_c   1.000
_cell.angle_alpha   90.00
_cell.angle_beta   90.00
_cell.angle_gamma   90.00
#
_symmetry.space_group_name_H-M   'P 1'
#
loop_
_entity.id
_entity.type
_entity.pdbx_description
1 polymer ?
#
loop_
_entity_poly.entity_id
_entity_poly.type
_entity_poly.pdbx_seq_one_letter_code
_entity_poly.pdbx_strand_id
1 'polypeptide(L)'
;GFPSFVGIGQDSSGRAQGMALALAKGIGSTRSGAIEVTFAQEAELDLFSEQALGPIMSAAFLTAIEVELEAGYPPEAVLLELYMSGELGVVFNAMVEKGFIRQMDLHSRTSQYGTMTRRPRFATPELKARMKEVLEEIRSGQFAREWTEEQRAGLPHFRSLKEQALKHPLNDLEDHLKRELRKKDA
;
A
#
# COMPACT_ATOMS: atom_id res chain seq x y z
N GLY A 1 -1.01 -17.99 -9.83
CA GLY A 1 -0.36 -17.70 -8.54
C GLY A 1 0.25 -16.32 -8.64
N PHE A 2 0.47 -15.66 -7.51
CA PHE A 2 1.26 -14.44 -7.43
C PHE A 2 2.73 -14.81 -7.25
N PRO A 3 3.69 -13.97 -7.70
CA PRO A 3 5.10 -14.20 -7.37
C PRO A 3 5.28 -14.23 -5.84
N SER A 4 6.27 -14.98 -5.37
CA SER A 4 6.54 -15.11 -3.93
C SER A 4 8.01 -14.93 -3.59
N PHE A 5 8.27 -14.57 -2.34
CA PHE A 5 9.58 -14.74 -1.74
C PHE A 5 9.77 -16.17 -1.24
N VAL A 6 11.02 -16.64 -1.25
CA VAL A 6 11.45 -17.92 -0.68
C VAL A 6 12.69 -17.65 0.16
N GLY A 7 12.72 -18.14 1.40
CA GLY A 7 13.86 -17.96 2.29
C GLY A 7 14.13 -19.21 3.12
N ILE A 8 15.41 -19.46 3.41
CA ILE A 8 15.86 -20.59 4.23
C ILE A 8 16.57 -20.04 5.46
N GLY A 9 15.96 -20.22 6.63
CA GLY A 9 16.53 -19.78 7.91
C GLY A 9 17.53 -20.79 8.48
N GLN A 10 17.26 -22.08 8.31
CA GLN A 10 18.13 -23.17 8.71
C GLN A 10 17.89 -24.37 7.78
N ASP A 11 18.96 -25.07 7.37
CA ASP A 11 18.86 -26.33 6.64
C ASP A 11 19.68 -27.44 7.33
N SER A 12 19.04 -28.19 8.21
CA SER A 12 19.64 -29.36 8.85
C SER A 12 19.62 -30.61 7.96
N SER A 13 18.86 -30.58 6.87
CA SER A 13 18.57 -31.76 6.03
C SER A 13 19.33 -31.76 4.69
N GLY A 14 19.88 -30.61 4.28
CA GLY A 14 20.41 -30.36 2.94
C GLY A 14 19.32 -30.29 1.85
N ARG A 15 18.04 -30.20 2.22
CA ARG A 15 16.89 -30.25 1.30
C ARG A 15 15.91 -29.09 1.48
N ALA A 16 16.20 -28.12 2.34
CA ALA A 16 15.24 -27.07 2.68
C ALA A 16 14.88 -26.20 1.46
N GLN A 17 15.87 -25.84 0.64
CA GLN A 17 15.64 -25.03 -0.56
C GLN A 17 14.74 -25.75 -1.57
N GLY A 18 14.99 -27.05 -1.81
CA GLY A 18 14.15 -27.86 -2.69
C GLY A 18 12.71 -27.99 -2.16
N MET A 19 12.53 -28.12 -0.85
CA MET A 19 11.21 -28.15 -0.21
C MET A 19 10.47 -26.82 -0.37
N ALA A 20 11.14 -25.70 -0.10
CA ALA A 20 10.53 -24.38 -0.19
C ALA A 20 10.11 -24.05 -1.63
N LEU A 21 10.93 -24.40 -2.63
CA LEU A 21 10.57 -24.28 -4.04
C LEU A 21 9.42 -25.22 -4.44
N ALA A 22 9.37 -26.43 -3.89
CA ALA A 22 8.25 -27.35 -4.13
C ALA A 22 6.94 -26.79 -3.57
N LEU A 23 6.96 -26.18 -2.38
CA LEU A 23 5.80 -25.49 -1.80
C LEU A 23 5.39 -24.28 -2.66
N ALA A 24 6.34 -23.43 -3.05
CA ALA A 24 6.08 -22.29 -3.94
C ALA A 24 5.46 -22.73 -5.28
N LYS A 25 5.92 -23.87 -5.83
CA LYS A 25 5.32 -24.47 -7.02
C LYS A 25 3.92 -25.01 -6.75
N GLY A 26 3.71 -25.65 -5.60
CA GLY A 26 2.42 -26.22 -5.18
C GLY A 26 1.31 -25.17 -5.07
N ILE A 27 1.63 -23.99 -4.55
CA ILE A 27 0.69 -22.84 -4.49
C ILE A 27 0.65 -22.03 -5.80
N GLY A 28 1.48 -22.40 -6.78
CA GLY A 28 1.48 -21.83 -8.13
C GLY A 28 2.24 -20.52 -8.28
N SER A 29 3.08 -20.13 -7.31
CA SER A 29 3.86 -18.88 -7.36
C SER A 29 4.96 -18.94 -8.42
N THR A 30 5.58 -20.11 -8.62
CA THR A 30 6.64 -20.30 -9.61
C THR A 30 6.17 -20.14 -11.06
N ARG A 31 4.86 -19.98 -11.32
CA ARG A 31 4.34 -19.61 -12.65
C ARG A 31 4.70 -18.16 -13.01
N SER A 32 4.73 -17.28 -12.01
CA SER A 32 5.06 -15.87 -12.16
C SER A 32 6.47 -15.55 -11.67
N GLY A 33 7.02 -16.38 -10.78
CA GLY A 33 8.39 -16.29 -10.30
C GLY A 33 8.47 -16.49 -8.78
N ALA A 34 9.65 -16.89 -8.31
CA ALA A 34 9.99 -16.88 -6.91
C ALA A 34 11.37 -16.22 -6.74
N ILE A 35 11.51 -15.35 -5.74
CA ILE A 35 12.75 -14.62 -5.47
C ILE A 35 13.29 -15.07 -4.12
N GLU A 36 14.57 -15.42 -4.08
CA GLU A 36 15.22 -15.80 -2.83
C GLU A 36 15.56 -14.55 -2.00
N VAL A 37 15.17 -14.58 -0.73
CA VAL A 37 15.46 -13.53 0.27
C VAL A 37 15.76 -14.17 1.62
N THR A 38 16.45 -13.45 2.51
CA THR A 38 16.57 -13.88 3.91
C THR A 38 15.29 -13.58 4.69
N PHE A 39 15.09 -14.24 5.83
CA PHE A 39 13.98 -13.95 6.73
C PHE A 39 13.98 -12.48 7.21
N ALA A 40 15.17 -11.92 7.46
CA ALA A 40 15.29 -10.51 7.85
C ALA A 40 14.87 -9.58 6.71
N GLN A 41 15.29 -9.86 5.47
CA GLN A 41 14.91 -9.06 4.31
C GLN A 41 13.40 -9.09 4.06
N GLU A 42 12.78 -10.26 4.15
CA GLU A 42 11.33 -10.38 3.95
C GLU A 42 10.56 -9.57 4.99
N ALA A 43 10.87 -9.75 6.28
CA ALA A 43 10.22 -9.02 7.36
C ALA A 43 10.45 -7.49 7.25
N GLU A 44 11.66 -7.06 6.90
CA GLU A 44 11.97 -5.63 6.72
C GLU A 44 11.23 -5.03 5.52
N LEU A 45 11.18 -5.72 4.38
CA LEU A 45 10.53 -5.23 3.16
C LEU A 45 9.01 -5.15 3.33
N ASP A 46 8.42 -6.17 3.93
CA ASP A 46 6.99 -6.27 4.18
C ASP A 46 6.54 -5.17 5.13
N LEU A 47 7.10 -5.12 6.35
CA LEU A 47 6.76 -4.12 7.35
C LEU A 47 7.02 -2.69 6.87
N PHE A 48 8.11 -2.45 6.12
CA PHE A 48 8.38 -1.12 5.58
C PHE A 48 7.29 -0.67 4.61
N SER A 49 6.81 -1.57 3.73
CA SER A 49 5.75 -1.23 2.79
C SER A 49 4.44 -0.88 3.51
N GLU A 50 4.12 -1.62 4.58
CA GLU A 50 2.90 -1.45 5.37
C GLU A 50 2.94 -0.22 6.29
N GLN A 51 4.12 0.16 6.79
CA GLN A 51 4.26 1.21 7.82
C GLN A 51 4.82 2.52 7.29
N ALA A 52 5.45 2.53 6.11
CA ALA A 52 5.88 3.75 5.45
C ALA A 52 5.00 4.07 4.24
N LEU A 53 4.97 3.18 3.24
CA LEU A 53 4.28 3.46 1.98
C LEU A 53 2.76 3.52 2.17
N GLY A 54 2.17 2.57 2.90
CA GLY A 54 0.74 2.54 3.23
C GLY A 54 0.23 3.84 3.87
N PRO A 55 0.79 4.29 5.01
CA PRO A 55 0.36 5.52 5.67
C PRO A 55 0.56 6.78 4.82
N ILE A 56 1.63 6.85 4.03
CA ILE A 56 1.86 7.99 3.12
C ILE A 56 0.79 8.04 2.03
N MET A 57 0.43 6.91 1.43
CA MET A 57 -0.67 6.87 0.47
C MET A 57 -1.99 7.29 1.13
N SER A 58 -2.31 6.73 2.29
CA SER A 58 -3.53 7.10 3.04
C SER A 58 -3.58 8.60 3.33
N ALA A 59 -2.50 9.19 3.84
CA ALA A 59 -2.42 10.61 4.15
C ALA A 59 -2.59 11.48 2.89
N ALA A 60 -1.98 11.08 1.77
CA ALA A 60 -2.11 11.78 0.49
C ALA A 60 -3.56 11.79 0.00
N PHE A 61 -4.28 10.66 0.05
CA PHE A 61 -5.69 10.60 -0.33
C PHE A 61 -6.58 11.45 0.56
N LEU A 62 -6.44 11.33 1.89
CA LEU A 62 -7.24 12.11 2.83
C LEU A 62 -7.00 13.61 2.67
N THR A 63 -5.75 14.03 2.49
CA THR A 63 -5.39 15.44 2.25
C THR A 63 -5.96 15.94 0.92
N ALA A 64 -5.90 15.15 -0.15
CA ALA A 64 -6.46 15.53 -1.44
C ALA A 64 -7.99 15.71 -1.36
N ILE A 65 -8.68 14.80 -0.68
CA ILE A 65 -10.12 14.91 -0.42
C ILE A 65 -10.42 16.20 0.35
N GLU A 66 -9.73 16.43 1.46
CA GLU A 66 -9.93 17.63 2.30
C GLU A 66 -9.76 18.91 1.47
N VAL A 67 -8.67 19.03 0.72
CA VAL A 67 -8.39 20.20 -0.13
C VAL A 67 -9.49 20.44 -1.17
N GLU A 68 -9.99 19.39 -1.82
CA GLU A 68 -11.04 19.55 -2.84
C GLU A 68 -12.40 19.86 -2.23
N LEU A 69 -12.73 19.30 -1.06
CA LEU A 69 -13.95 19.62 -0.33
C LEU A 69 -13.93 21.06 0.20
N GLU A 70 -12.80 21.52 0.74
CA GLU A 70 -12.62 22.90 1.18
C GLU A 70 -12.72 23.90 0.02
N ALA A 71 -12.31 23.49 -1.18
CA ALA A 71 -12.49 24.27 -2.40
C ALA A 71 -13.95 24.30 -2.90
N GLY A 72 -14.85 23.54 -2.28
CA GLY A 72 -16.29 23.53 -2.58
C GLY A 72 -16.68 22.57 -3.70
N TYR A 73 -15.84 21.60 -4.06
CA TYR A 73 -16.21 20.58 -5.05
C TYR A 73 -17.23 19.58 -4.48
N PRO A 74 -18.15 19.04 -5.31
CA PRO A 74 -19.10 18.04 -4.86
C PRO A 74 -18.40 16.77 -4.33
N PRO A 75 -18.75 16.26 -3.14
CA PRO A 75 -18.07 15.08 -2.57
C PRO A 75 -18.07 13.87 -3.50
N GLU A 76 -19.16 13.62 -4.22
CA GLU A 76 -19.27 12.50 -5.16
C GLU A 76 -18.29 12.62 -6.31
N ALA A 77 -18.03 13.84 -6.81
CA ALA A 77 -17.09 14.10 -7.88
C ALA A 77 -15.65 13.88 -7.40
N VAL A 78 -15.31 14.39 -6.20
CA VAL A 78 -14.00 14.21 -5.56
C VAL A 78 -13.68 12.72 -5.41
N LEU A 79 -14.60 11.93 -4.85
CA LEU A 79 -14.37 10.50 -4.63
C LEU A 79 -14.22 9.72 -5.95
N LEU A 80 -15.04 10.04 -6.96
CA LEU A 80 -14.96 9.41 -8.28
C LEU A 80 -13.63 9.69 -8.98
N GLU A 81 -13.17 10.94 -8.97
CA GLU A 81 -11.91 11.33 -9.61
C GLU A 81 -10.71 10.70 -8.90
N LEU A 82 -10.72 10.65 -7.57
CA LEU A 82 -9.56 10.16 -6.81
C LEU A 82 -9.39 8.64 -6.85
N TYR A 83 -10.45 7.85 -6.64
CA TYR A 83 -10.31 6.38 -6.64
C TYR A 83 -11.59 5.59 -6.93
N MET A 84 -12.79 6.14 -6.69
CA MET A 84 -14.03 5.36 -6.78
C MET A 84 -14.48 5.04 -8.21
N SER A 85 -13.94 5.72 -9.23
CA SER A 85 -14.13 5.33 -10.64
C SER A 85 -13.45 4.00 -11.00
N GLY A 86 -12.46 3.57 -10.20
CA GLY A 86 -11.63 2.41 -10.50
C GLY A 86 -10.52 2.66 -11.53
N GLU A 87 -10.46 3.85 -12.14
CA GLU A 87 -9.41 4.20 -13.12
C GLU A 87 -8.01 4.12 -12.52
N LEU A 88 -7.85 4.54 -11.26
CA LEU A 88 -6.58 4.40 -10.55
C LEU A 88 -6.14 2.93 -10.41
N GLY A 89 -7.07 1.99 -10.28
CA GLY A 89 -6.79 0.55 -10.28
C GLY A 89 -6.26 0.07 -11.65
N VAL A 90 -6.77 0.62 -12.74
CA VAL A 90 -6.25 0.36 -14.11
C VAL A 90 -4.82 0.86 -14.24
N VAL A 91 -4.51 2.03 -13.69
CA VAL A 91 -3.16 2.60 -13.66
C VAL A 91 -2.20 1.69 -12.88
N PHE A 92 -2.61 1.16 -11.72
CA PHE A 92 -1.79 0.20 -10.97
C PHE A 92 -1.51 -1.09 -11.75
N ASN A 93 -2.49 -1.61 -12.50
CA ASN A 93 -2.26 -2.75 -13.39
C ASN A 93 -1.24 -2.41 -14.49
N ALA A 94 -1.34 -1.22 -15.09
CA ALA A 94 -0.37 -0.77 -16.08
C ALA A 94 1.05 -0.60 -15.50
N MET A 95 1.19 -0.22 -14.22
CA MET A 95 2.50 -0.19 -13.54
C MET A 95 3.13 -1.58 -13.46
N VAL A 96 2.34 -2.63 -13.24
CA VAL A 96 2.83 -4.03 -13.23
C VAL A 96 3.31 -4.44 -14.62
N GLU A 97 2.54 -4.11 -15.66
CA GLU A 97 2.83 -4.54 -17.04
C GLU A 97 3.98 -3.75 -17.70
N LYS A 98 4.04 -2.44 -17.47
CA LYS A 98 4.95 -1.53 -18.19
C LYS A 98 6.05 -0.94 -17.31
N GLY A 99 5.89 -1.03 -15.98
CA GLY A 99 6.74 -0.40 -14.98
C GLY A 99 6.18 0.94 -14.50
N PHE A 100 6.51 1.30 -13.25
CA PHE A 100 5.96 2.44 -12.52
C PHE A 100 6.04 3.79 -13.27
N ILE A 101 7.15 4.06 -13.96
CA ILE A 101 7.35 5.33 -14.68
C ILE A 101 6.85 5.25 -16.13
N ARG A 102 7.11 4.16 -16.85
CA ARG A 102 6.79 4.04 -18.28
C ARG A 102 5.29 3.96 -18.54
N GLN A 103 4.51 3.49 -17.59
CA GLN A 103 3.05 3.45 -17.71
C GLN A 103 2.46 4.83 -18.04
N MET A 104 3.14 5.93 -17.68
CA MET A 104 2.72 7.31 -17.96
C MET A 104 2.50 7.59 -19.46
N ASP A 105 3.10 6.80 -20.36
CA ASP A 105 2.87 6.90 -21.80
C ASP A 105 1.39 6.60 -22.19
N LEU A 106 0.62 5.98 -21.29
CA LEU A 106 -0.82 5.75 -21.45
C LEU A 106 -1.69 6.97 -21.09
N HIS A 107 -1.09 7.99 -20.47
CA HIS A 107 -1.80 9.17 -19.99
C HIS A 107 -1.79 10.29 -21.03
N SER A 108 -2.72 11.25 -20.91
CA SER A 108 -2.70 12.45 -21.76
C SER A 108 -1.41 13.27 -21.56
N ARG A 109 -0.99 14.02 -22.58
CA ARG A 109 0.18 14.91 -22.48
C ARG A 109 0.06 15.92 -21.34
N THR A 110 -1.16 16.38 -21.05
CA THR A 110 -1.46 17.26 -19.92
C THR A 110 -1.16 16.58 -18.58
N SER A 111 -1.62 15.33 -18.41
CA SER A 111 -1.35 14.53 -17.20
C SER A 111 0.16 14.26 -17.06
N GLN A 112 0.83 13.82 -18.13
CA GLN A 112 2.28 13.58 -18.13
C GLN A 112 3.06 14.82 -17.71
N TYR A 113 2.77 15.98 -18.32
CA TYR A 113 3.40 17.25 -17.98
C TYR A 113 3.11 17.67 -16.53
N GLY A 114 1.87 17.51 -16.08
CA GLY A 114 1.47 17.76 -14.69
C GLY A 114 2.28 16.91 -13.71
N THR A 115 2.29 15.60 -13.87
CA THR A 115 3.04 14.68 -13.01
C THR A 115 4.53 15.01 -12.98
N MET A 116 5.18 15.18 -14.14
CA MET A 116 6.62 15.43 -14.19
C MET A 116 7.01 16.77 -13.55
N THR A 117 6.23 17.82 -13.77
CA THR A 117 6.55 19.16 -13.24
C THR A 117 6.15 19.35 -11.77
N ARG A 118 5.16 18.60 -11.28
CA ARG A 118 4.67 18.71 -9.89
C ARG A 118 5.34 17.71 -8.95
N ARG A 119 5.78 16.53 -9.42
CA ARG A 119 6.42 15.50 -8.58
C ARG A 119 7.54 16.03 -7.67
N PRO A 120 8.47 16.90 -8.11
CA PRO A 120 9.52 17.42 -7.23
C PRO A 120 8.99 18.20 -6.01
N ARG A 121 7.77 18.75 -6.07
CA ARG A 121 7.14 19.49 -4.96
C ARG A 121 6.74 18.59 -3.80
N PHE A 122 6.50 17.30 -4.07
CA PHE A 122 6.09 16.31 -3.08
C PHE A 122 7.23 15.37 -2.68
N ALA A 123 8.29 15.27 -3.50
CA ALA A 123 9.46 14.44 -3.25
C ALA A 123 10.47 15.16 -2.32
N THR A 124 10.05 15.49 -1.11
CA THR A 124 10.86 16.30 -0.19
C THR A 124 11.91 15.47 0.56
N PRO A 125 13.04 16.07 0.99
CA PRO A 125 14.02 15.41 1.84
C PRO A 125 13.42 14.88 3.16
N GLU A 126 12.44 15.60 3.72
CA GLU A 126 11.75 15.25 4.95
C GLU A 126 10.96 13.96 4.80
N LEU A 127 10.27 13.77 3.67
CA LEU A 127 9.55 12.53 3.37
C LEU A 127 10.51 11.32 3.38
N LYS A 128 11.67 11.48 2.74
CA LYS A 128 12.70 10.43 2.73
C LYS A 128 13.29 10.19 4.12
N ALA A 129 13.45 11.24 4.93
CA ALA A 129 13.92 11.12 6.31
C ALA A 129 12.94 10.31 7.17
N ARG A 130 11.64 10.61 7.09
CA ARG A 130 10.58 9.86 7.79
C ARG A 130 10.54 8.39 7.40
N MET A 131 10.63 8.08 6.10
CA MET A 131 10.72 6.69 5.66
C MET A 131 11.95 5.97 6.25
N LYS A 132 13.11 6.64 6.32
CA LYS A 132 14.31 6.04 6.92
C LYS A 132 14.16 5.80 8.42
N GLU A 133 13.50 6.70 9.14
CA GLU A 133 13.20 6.53 10.56
C GLU A 133 12.35 5.26 10.78
N VAL A 134 11.26 5.09 10.02
CA VAL A 134 10.41 3.88 10.08
C VAL A 134 11.22 2.61 9.80
N LEU A 135 12.10 2.63 8.79
CA LEU A 135 12.95 1.47 8.49
C LEU A 135 13.89 1.12 9.66
N GLU A 136 14.40 2.13 10.38
CA GLU A 136 15.26 1.91 11.54
C GLU A 136 14.48 1.38 12.76
N GLU A 137 13.25 1.85 12.97
CA GLU A 137 12.35 1.33 14.01
C GLU A 137 12.03 -0.16 13.78
N ILE A 138 11.89 -0.57 12.52
CA ILE A 138 11.74 -1.97 12.13
C ILE A 138 13.03 -2.75 12.40
N ARG A 139 14.17 -2.28 11.89
CA ARG A 139 15.47 -2.98 11.97
C ARG A 139 16.01 -3.13 13.40
N SER A 140 15.81 -2.11 14.23
CA SER A 140 16.19 -2.12 15.64
C SER A 140 15.28 -3.03 16.49
N GLY A 141 14.21 -3.58 15.89
CA GLY A 141 13.18 -4.37 16.57
C GLY A 141 12.31 -3.55 17.52
N GLN A 142 12.35 -2.21 17.44
CA GLN A 142 11.50 -1.34 18.25
C GLN A 142 10.03 -1.62 17.99
N PHE A 143 9.62 -1.63 16.71
CA PHE A 143 8.26 -1.96 16.34
C PHE A 143 7.86 -3.38 16.78
N ALA A 144 8.75 -4.36 16.61
CA ALA A 144 8.48 -5.74 17.00
C ALA A 144 8.22 -5.87 18.52
N ARG A 145 8.96 -5.13 19.36
CA ARG A 145 8.75 -5.09 20.81
C ARG A 145 7.43 -4.42 21.17
N GLU A 146 7.18 -3.24 20.61
CA GLU A 146 5.92 -2.49 20.78
C GLU A 146 4.70 -3.37 20.44
N TRP A 147 4.72 -3.99 19.27
CA TRP A 147 3.61 -4.83 18.82
C TRP A 147 3.42 -6.08 19.68
N THR A 148 4.51 -6.71 20.12
CA THR A 148 4.46 -7.86 21.03
C THR A 148 3.85 -7.48 22.39
N GLU A 149 4.20 -6.32 22.93
CA GLU A 149 3.66 -5.81 24.19
C GLU A 149 2.16 -5.49 24.07
N GLU A 150 1.75 -4.85 22.98
CA GLU A 150 0.34 -4.56 22.68
C GLU A 150 -0.50 -5.84 22.54
N GLN A 151 0.04 -6.87 21.86
CA GLN A 151 -0.59 -8.19 21.79
C GLN A 151 -0.75 -8.84 23.17
N ARG A 152 0.30 -8.80 24.00
CA ARG A 152 0.26 -9.34 25.38
C ARG A 152 -0.74 -8.61 26.26
N ALA A 153 -0.92 -7.31 26.05
CA ALA A 153 -1.90 -6.49 26.74
C ALA A 153 -3.35 -6.71 26.26
N GLY A 154 -3.56 -7.50 25.20
CA GLY A 154 -4.89 -7.80 24.67
C GLY A 154 -5.42 -6.77 23.67
N LEU A 155 -4.53 -6.04 22.99
CA LEU A 155 -4.83 -5.08 21.91
C LEU A 155 -5.67 -3.83 22.30
N PRO A 156 -5.50 -3.20 23.47
CA PRO A 156 -6.31 -2.05 23.86
C PRO A 156 -6.07 -0.81 22.97
N HIS A 157 -4.82 -0.48 22.67
CA HIS A 157 -4.47 0.67 21.84
C HIS A 157 -4.89 0.44 20.38
N PHE A 158 -4.61 -0.75 19.84
CA PHE A 158 -5.04 -1.14 18.50
C PHE A 158 -6.55 -1.04 18.33
N ARG A 159 -7.34 -1.51 19.30
CA ARG A 159 -8.81 -1.39 19.25
C ARG A 159 -9.26 0.06 19.23
N SER A 160 -8.66 0.92 20.05
CA SER A 160 -8.95 2.35 20.06
C SER A 160 -8.61 3.01 18.72
N LEU A 161 -7.42 2.76 18.17
CA LEU A 161 -6.99 3.28 16.87
C LEU A 161 -7.95 2.83 15.76
N LYS A 162 -8.29 1.54 15.74
CA LYS A 162 -9.21 0.97 14.75
C LYS A 162 -10.61 1.58 14.86
N GLU A 163 -11.12 1.74 16.07
CA GLU A 163 -12.43 2.36 16.29
C GLU A 163 -12.45 3.81 15.80
N GLN A 164 -11.39 4.58 16.07
CA GLN A 164 -11.27 5.96 15.59
C GLN A 164 -11.19 6.01 14.06
N ALA A 165 -10.36 5.16 13.44
CA ALA A 165 -10.22 5.10 11.99
C ALA A 165 -11.54 4.74 11.29
N LEU A 166 -12.30 3.78 11.84
CA LEU A 166 -13.58 3.34 11.26
C LEU A 166 -14.73 4.34 11.48
N LYS A 167 -14.59 5.31 12.38
CA LYS A 167 -15.54 6.42 12.58
C LYS A 167 -15.30 7.60 11.63
N HIS A 168 -14.33 7.50 10.72
CA HIS A 168 -14.03 8.59 9.81
C HIS A 168 -15.23 8.95 8.92
N PRO A 169 -15.64 10.23 8.81
CA PRO A 169 -16.84 10.65 8.05
C PRO A 169 -16.82 10.27 6.56
N LEU A 170 -15.63 10.03 6.01
CA LEU A 170 -15.44 9.54 4.64
C LEU A 170 -16.23 8.25 4.37
N ASN A 171 -16.35 7.35 5.36
CA ASN A 171 -17.09 6.11 5.20
C ASN A 171 -18.56 6.36 4.80
N ASP A 172 -19.19 7.37 5.40
CA ASP A 172 -20.58 7.73 5.10
C ASP A 172 -20.73 8.31 3.70
N LEU A 173 -19.76 9.12 3.26
CA LEU A 173 -19.71 9.69 1.90
C LEU A 173 -19.54 8.60 0.85
N GLU A 174 -18.61 7.67 1.07
CA GLU A 174 -18.42 6.52 0.18
C GLU A 174 -19.67 5.65 0.09
N ASP A 175 -20.31 5.36 1.22
CA ASP A 175 -21.52 4.55 1.25
C ASP A 175 -22.71 5.25 0.60
N HIS A 176 -22.79 6.58 0.72
CA HIS A 176 -23.74 7.38 -0.05
C HIS A 176 -23.50 7.23 -1.55
N LEU A 177 -22.27 7.45 -2.01
CA LEU A 177 -21.93 7.33 -3.43
C LEU A 177 -22.19 5.92 -3.97
N LYS A 178 -21.81 4.86 -3.24
CA LYS A 178 -22.10 3.46 -3.63
C LYS A 178 -23.60 3.23 -3.82
N ARG A 179 -24.45 3.80 -2.96
CA ARG A 179 -25.91 3.70 -3.10
C ARG A 179 -26.42 4.43 -4.33
N GLU A 180 -25.94 5.64 -4.60
CA GLU A 180 -26.38 6.44 -5.75
C GLU A 180 -25.95 5.83 -7.10
N LEU A 181 -24.75 5.24 -7.19
CA LEU A 181 -24.31 4.55 -8.41
C LEU A 181 -25.12 3.28 -8.67
N ARG A 182 -25.39 2.46 -7.66
CA ARG A 182 -26.20 1.24 -7.80
C ARG A 182 -27.65 1.50 -8.24
N LYS A 183 -28.23 2.63 -7.86
CA LYS A 183 -29.58 3.03 -8.32
C LYS A 183 -29.64 3.34 -9.81
N LYS A 184 -28.53 3.72 -10.43
CA LYS A 184 -28.48 4.02 -11.87
C LYS A 184 -28.38 2.77 -12.74
N ASP A 185 -27.95 1.64 -12.16
CA ASP A 185 -27.83 0.35 -12.83
C ASP A 185 -29.09 -0.53 -12.69
N ALA A 186 -30.13 -0.05 -11.99
CA ALA A 186 -31.41 -0.73 -11.74
C ALA A 186 -32.56 -0.06 -12.49
#